data_AF-A0A1H9XPY0-F1
#
_entry.id   AF-A0A1H9XPY0-F1
#
_cell.length_a   1.000
_cell.length_b   1.000
_cell.length_c   1.000
_cell.angle_alpha   90.00
_cell.angle_beta   90.00
_cell.angle_gamma   90.00
#
_symmetry.space_group_name_H-M   'P 1'
#
loop_
_entity.id
_entity.type
_entity.pdbx_description
1 polymer ?
#
loop_
_entity_poly.entity_id
_entity_poly.type
_entity_poly.pdbx_seq_one_letter_code
_entity_poly.pdbx_strand_id
1 'polypeptide(L)'
;MGRVGETARDESRQLLHEELREALPLLELEVRLSAPLTELGGLGSRAVAQWTGEGVLRVSALDVEGVWTRDDVAVTRREHDGGVVELVVATCTGLSIDLGHAAEAVEVLDSFVDYAHFLPLLDPHRASGLAEDVEERCAGGGERLVLLDRVELAPAWRGMGGVGRLVVGRLLGWLATDTRLVALQPFPTQFSGAGEVPGFAEARTKVQQVWGSVGFTPWRHHIWCIDPGSRPLVDALAQLEERLGVAEDQPGLASDSGV
;
A
#
# COMPACT_ATOMS: atom_id res chain seq x y z
N MET A 1 37.39 -11.37 -18.20
CA MET A 1 37.16 -11.80 -16.80
C MET A 1 35.83 -11.31 -16.21
N GLY A 2 35.04 -10.45 -16.89
CA GLY A 2 33.74 -9.96 -16.38
C GLY A 2 32.51 -10.88 -16.59
N ARG A 3 32.50 -11.73 -17.63
CA ARG A 3 31.33 -12.56 -17.97
C ARG A 3 30.96 -13.64 -16.94
N VAL A 4 31.94 -14.22 -16.25
CA VAL A 4 31.70 -15.33 -15.31
C VAL A 4 31.05 -14.86 -14.00
N GLY A 5 31.36 -13.62 -13.57
CA GLY A 5 30.75 -13.03 -12.38
C GLY A 5 29.34 -12.48 -12.61
N GLU A 6 28.97 -12.21 -13.85
CA GLU A 6 27.64 -11.73 -14.23
C GLU A 6 26.64 -12.90 -14.32
N THR A 7 27.04 -14.04 -14.91
CA THR A 7 26.23 -15.26 -14.95
C THR A 7 25.94 -15.84 -13.56
N ALA A 8 26.93 -15.89 -12.66
CA ALA A 8 26.71 -16.42 -11.31
C ALA A 8 25.76 -15.54 -10.47
N ARG A 9 25.75 -14.22 -10.70
CA ARG A 9 24.81 -13.29 -10.05
C ARG A 9 23.38 -13.44 -10.59
N ASP A 10 23.24 -13.65 -11.89
CA ASP A 10 21.93 -13.89 -12.51
C ASP A 10 21.33 -15.23 -12.08
N GLU A 11 22.13 -16.30 -12.01
CA GLU A 11 21.69 -17.61 -11.51
C GLU A 11 21.26 -17.53 -10.04
N SER A 12 22.05 -16.86 -9.19
CA SER A 12 21.71 -16.65 -7.78
C SER A 12 20.41 -15.85 -7.60
N ARG A 13 20.16 -14.88 -8.48
CA ARG A 13 18.93 -14.08 -8.46
C ARG A 13 17.72 -14.85 -8.98
N GLN A 14 17.90 -15.71 -9.97
CA GLN A 14 16.83 -16.56 -10.49
C GLN A 14 16.37 -17.57 -9.44
N LEU A 15 17.31 -18.24 -8.77
CA LEU A 15 17.00 -19.16 -7.66
C LEU A 15 16.27 -18.44 -6.52
N LEU A 16 16.74 -17.24 -6.13
CA LEU A 16 16.05 -16.38 -5.17
C LEU A 16 14.59 -16.10 -5.58
N HIS A 17 14.37 -15.70 -6.84
CA HIS A 17 13.03 -15.41 -7.34
C HIS A 17 12.14 -16.67 -7.46
N GLU A 18 12.72 -17.85 -7.58
CA GLU A 18 11.97 -19.11 -7.63
C GLU A 18 11.48 -19.48 -6.23
N GLU A 19 12.37 -19.52 -5.24
CA GLU A 19 12.02 -19.80 -3.84
C GLU A 19 11.01 -18.78 -3.28
N LEU A 20 11.21 -17.49 -3.56
CA LEU A 20 10.25 -16.45 -3.16
C LEU A 20 8.89 -16.59 -3.85
N ARG A 21 8.85 -17.11 -5.09
CA ARG A 21 7.58 -17.34 -5.79
C ARG A 21 6.79 -18.49 -5.17
N GLU A 22 7.47 -19.55 -4.72
CA GLU A 22 6.84 -20.66 -4.01
C GLU A 22 6.20 -20.24 -2.68
N ALA A 23 6.72 -19.18 -2.05
CA ALA A 23 6.18 -18.65 -0.81
C ALA A 23 5.01 -17.67 -1.00
N LEU A 24 4.75 -17.17 -2.21
CA LEU A 24 3.66 -16.21 -2.46
C LEU A 24 2.27 -16.70 -2.00
N PRO A 25 1.90 -17.98 -2.15
CA PRO A 25 0.63 -18.49 -1.62
C PRO A 25 0.50 -18.43 -0.10
N LEU A 26 1.61 -18.30 0.63
CA LEU A 26 1.66 -18.19 2.09
C LEU A 26 1.65 -16.73 2.58
N LEU A 27 1.62 -15.77 1.66
CA LEU A 27 1.61 -14.36 1.99
C LEU A 27 0.23 -13.96 2.52
N GLU A 28 0.17 -13.66 3.81
CA GLU A 28 -1.02 -13.15 4.47
C GLU A 28 -0.93 -11.63 4.52
N LEU A 29 -2.04 -10.95 4.25
CA LEU A 29 -2.12 -9.51 4.43
C LEU A 29 -2.72 -9.21 5.79
N GLU A 30 -1.97 -8.52 6.64
CA GLU A 30 -2.44 -8.05 7.93
C GLU A 30 -2.53 -6.51 7.92
N VAL A 31 -3.74 -5.98 8.04
CA VAL A 31 -3.95 -4.53 8.15
C VAL A 31 -4.11 -4.17 9.61
N ARG A 32 -3.20 -3.34 10.13
CA ARG A 32 -3.22 -2.86 11.51
C ARG A 32 -3.64 -1.40 11.54
N LEU A 33 -4.90 -1.17 11.87
CA LEU A 33 -5.36 0.18 12.17
C LEU A 33 -4.80 0.62 13.52
N SER A 34 -3.71 1.38 13.47
CA SER A 34 -3.19 2.07 14.64
C SER A 34 -3.91 3.41 14.78
N ALA A 35 -5.07 3.41 15.45
CA ALA A 35 -5.67 4.66 15.94
C ALA A 35 -4.64 5.40 16.84
N PRO A 36 -4.57 6.74 16.79
CA PRO A 36 -3.30 7.45 16.91
C PRO A 36 -2.52 7.23 18.22
N LEU A 37 -1.19 7.09 18.06
CA LEU A 37 -0.16 7.44 19.06
C LEU A 37 0.08 8.97 19.12
N THR A 38 -0.54 9.77 18.25
CA THR A 38 -0.59 11.24 18.33
C THR A 38 -1.88 11.75 17.65
N GLU A 39 -2.81 12.31 18.40
CA GLU A 39 -4.05 12.89 17.83
C GLU A 39 -3.70 14.08 16.94
N LEU A 40 -3.70 13.87 15.62
CA LEU A 40 -3.59 14.92 14.62
C LEU A 40 -4.93 15.69 14.62
N GLY A 41 -5.12 16.63 15.54
CA GLY A 41 -6.38 17.38 15.71
C GLY A 41 -6.77 17.68 17.16
N GLY A 42 -6.03 17.15 18.14
CA GLY A 42 -6.37 17.28 19.56
C GLY A 42 -7.34 16.21 20.05
N LEU A 43 -7.57 16.21 21.37
CA LEU A 43 -8.33 15.17 22.09
C LEU A 43 -9.71 14.90 21.49
N GLY A 44 -9.87 13.71 20.91
CA GLY A 44 -11.15 13.19 20.45
C GLY A 44 -11.55 13.46 18.99
N SER A 45 -10.67 14.03 18.15
CA SER A 45 -10.94 14.16 16.71
C SER A 45 -11.12 12.79 16.05
N ARG A 46 -12.26 12.60 15.37
CA ARG A 46 -12.54 11.40 14.54
C ARG A 46 -12.37 11.67 13.05
N ALA A 47 -12.08 12.91 12.68
CA ALA A 47 -12.04 13.35 11.28
C ALA A 47 -10.89 12.70 10.50
N VAL A 48 -9.76 12.44 11.15
CA VAL A 48 -8.57 11.85 10.53
C VAL A 48 -7.98 10.75 11.41
N ALA A 49 -7.74 9.57 10.83
CA ALA A 49 -7.10 8.44 11.50
C ALA A 49 -5.90 7.94 10.69
N GLN A 50 -4.75 7.76 11.34
CA GLN A 50 -3.60 7.11 10.71
C GLN A 50 -3.79 5.60 10.71
N TRP A 51 -3.20 4.92 9.72
CA TRP A 51 -3.18 3.47 9.67
C TRP A 51 -1.88 2.94 9.07
N THR A 52 -1.60 1.66 9.36
CA THR A 52 -0.49 0.91 8.79
C THR A 52 -0.96 -0.45 8.27
N GLY A 53 -0.71 -0.77 7.02
CA GLY A 53 -0.90 -2.10 6.45
C GLY A 53 0.42 -2.84 6.31
N GLU A 54 0.44 -4.14 6.58
CA GLU A 54 1.64 -4.98 6.44
C GLU A 54 1.32 -6.23 5.61
N GLY A 55 2.16 -6.52 4.61
CA GLY A 55 2.19 -7.83 3.95
C GLY A 55 3.14 -8.73 4.73
N VAL A 56 2.64 -9.81 5.32
CA VAL A 56 3.39 -10.66 6.24
C VAL A 56 3.46 -12.08 5.71
N LEU A 57 4.68 -12.62 5.66
CA LEU A 57 4.92 -14.03 5.41
C LEU A 57 5.25 -14.71 6.75
N ARG A 58 4.50 -15.74 7.11
CA ARG A 58 4.75 -16.54 8.32
C ARG A 58 5.55 -17.78 7.97
N VAL A 59 6.72 -17.92 8.55
CA VAL A 59 7.63 -19.06 8.33
C VAL A 59 7.91 -19.73 9.67
N SER A 60 7.95 -21.06 9.69
CA SER A 60 8.43 -21.80 10.86
C SER A 60 9.89 -21.47 11.10
N ALA A 61 10.26 -21.17 12.35
CA ALA A 61 11.62 -20.83 12.75
C ALA A 61 12.63 -21.95 12.46
N LEU A 62 12.16 -23.20 12.41
CA LEU A 62 12.98 -24.37 12.03
C LEU A 62 13.28 -24.39 10.53
N ASP A 63 12.48 -23.71 9.72
CA ASP A 63 12.61 -23.63 8.27
C ASP A 63 13.25 -22.31 7.81
N VAL A 64 13.60 -21.42 8.74
CA VAL A 64 14.31 -20.17 8.42
C VAL A 64 15.80 -20.42 8.19
N GLU A 65 16.08 -21.00 7.03
CA GLU A 65 17.43 -21.15 6.49
C GLU A 65 17.51 -20.54 5.08
N GLY A 66 18.72 -20.38 4.55
CA GLY A 66 18.92 -19.95 3.16
C GLY A 66 18.31 -18.58 2.86
N VAL A 67 17.40 -18.53 1.88
CA VAL A 67 16.78 -17.28 1.40
C VAL A 67 16.14 -16.45 2.51
N TRP A 68 15.50 -17.10 3.49
CA TRP A 68 14.72 -16.44 4.54
C TRP A 68 15.59 -15.67 5.56
N THR A 69 16.91 -15.89 5.54
CA THR A 69 17.88 -15.18 6.39
C THR A 69 18.46 -13.92 5.75
N ARG A 70 18.13 -13.64 4.49
CA ARG A 70 18.68 -12.48 3.78
C ARG A 70 18.01 -11.18 4.24
N ASP A 71 18.82 -10.14 4.43
CA ASP A 71 18.36 -8.81 4.84
C ASP A 71 17.45 -8.12 3.80
N ASP A 72 17.48 -8.57 2.54
CA ASP A 72 16.70 -7.98 1.46
C ASP A 72 15.32 -8.64 1.25
N VAL A 73 15.00 -9.70 2.00
CA VAL A 73 13.73 -10.44 1.89
C VAL A 73 12.62 -9.84 2.76
N ALA A 74 12.96 -9.09 3.81
CA ALA A 74 11.97 -8.45 4.68
C ALA A 74 12.34 -6.97 4.94
N VAL A 75 11.32 -6.13 5.02
CA VAL A 75 11.43 -4.77 5.57
C VAL A 75 11.66 -4.85 7.08
N THR A 76 10.98 -5.80 7.74
CA THR A 76 11.12 -6.05 9.17
C THR A 76 10.93 -7.53 9.44
N ARG A 77 11.73 -8.07 10.36
CA ARG A 77 11.63 -9.45 10.82
C ARG A 77 11.21 -9.45 12.29
N ARG A 78 10.24 -10.30 12.64
CA ARG A 78 9.76 -10.47 14.01
C ARG A 78 9.77 -11.94 14.35
N GLU A 79 10.29 -12.27 15.53
CA GLU A 79 10.31 -13.63 16.06
C GLU A 79 9.31 -13.70 17.20
N HIS A 80 8.43 -14.68 17.17
CA HIS A 80 7.40 -14.88 18.17
C HIS A 80 7.71 -16.09 19.04
N ASP A 81 7.32 -16.01 20.32
CA ASP A 81 7.36 -17.13 21.25
C ASP A 81 6.46 -18.24 20.69
N GLY A 82 7.07 -19.36 20.29
CA GLY A 82 6.37 -20.45 19.58
C GLY A 82 7.06 -20.92 18.31
N GLY A 83 8.19 -20.32 17.93
CA GLY A 83 8.97 -20.79 16.78
C GLY A 83 8.35 -20.40 15.44
N VAL A 84 7.67 -19.26 15.37
CA VAL A 84 7.20 -18.64 14.13
C VAL A 84 7.96 -17.34 13.92
N VAL A 85 8.44 -17.14 12.69
CA VAL A 85 9.08 -15.92 12.23
C VAL A 85 8.14 -15.22 11.25
N GLU A 86 7.80 -13.98 11.55
CA GLU A 86 7.08 -13.08 10.65
C GLU A 86 8.06 -12.25 9.85
N LEU A 87 7.99 -12.38 8.53
CA LEU A 87 8.72 -11.56 7.58
C LEU A 87 7.75 -10.52 7.00
N VAL A 88 7.89 -9.27 7.43
CA VAL A 88 7.14 -8.15 6.83
C VAL A 88 7.78 -7.84 5.48
N VAL A 89 7.16 -8.29 4.41
CA VAL A 89 7.70 -8.12 3.04
C VAL A 89 7.32 -6.77 2.45
N ALA A 90 6.26 -6.16 2.95
CA ALA A 90 5.79 -4.85 2.52
C ALA A 90 5.10 -4.09 3.65
N THR A 91 5.22 -2.77 3.65
CA THR A 91 4.51 -1.87 4.56
C THR A 91 3.80 -0.79 3.77
N CYS A 92 2.61 -0.42 4.19
CA CYS A 92 1.86 0.70 3.67
C CYS A 92 1.38 1.57 4.82
N THR A 93 1.40 2.89 4.66
CA THR A 93 0.90 3.84 5.66
C THR A 93 0.06 4.89 4.97
N GLY A 94 -0.84 5.49 5.73
CA GLY A 94 -1.72 6.51 5.21
C GLY A 94 -2.65 7.10 6.25
N LEU A 95 -3.59 7.90 5.75
CA LEU A 95 -4.67 8.50 6.52
C LEU A 95 -6.02 8.01 6.01
N SER A 96 -6.98 7.90 6.92
CA SER A 96 -8.40 7.75 6.64
C SER A 96 -9.10 9.01 7.13
N ILE A 97 -9.93 9.60 6.27
CA ILE A 97 -10.65 10.83 6.52
C ILE A 97 -12.14 10.51 6.51
N ASP A 98 -12.83 10.87 7.59
CA ASP A 98 -14.29 10.83 7.65
C ASP A 98 -14.85 12.05 6.89
N LEU A 99 -15.53 11.79 5.77
CA LEU A 99 -16.09 12.83 4.92
C LEU A 99 -17.27 13.57 5.58
N GLY A 100 -17.93 12.94 6.57
CA GLY A 100 -18.93 13.62 7.40
C GLY A 100 -18.34 14.72 8.28
N HIS A 101 -17.02 14.69 8.49
CA HIS A 101 -16.26 15.68 9.27
C HIS A 101 -15.23 16.43 8.40
N ALA A 102 -15.52 16.62 7.10
CA ALA A 102 -14.59 17.22 6.13
C ALA A 102 -14.04 18.60 6.52
N ALA A 103 -14.82 19.44 7.23
CA ALA A 103 -14.35 20.75 7.71
C ALA A 103 -13.20 20.62 8.71
N GLU A 104 -13.33 19.71 9.67
CA GLU A 104 -12.28 19.40 10.65
C GLU A 104 -11.08 18.74 9.96
N ALA A 105 -11.33 17.85 8.99
CA ALA A 105 -10.26 17.23 8.21
C ALA A 105 -9.44 18.27 7.43
N VAL A 106 -10.08 19.32 6.87
CA VAL A 106 -9.36 20.43 6.21
C VAL A 106 -8.44 21.16 7.18
N GLU A 107 -8.91 21.48 8.39
CA GLU A 107 -8.08 22.11 9.42
C GLU A 107 -6.88 21.24 9.81
N VAL A 108 -7.12 19.94 9.99
CA VAL A 108 -6.06 18.96 10.30
C VAL A 108 -5.05 18.92 9.16
N LEU A 109 -5.46 18.67 7.92
CA LEU A 109 -4.53 18.54 6.79
C LEU A 109 -3.76 19.84 6.50
N ASP A 110 -4.38 21.01 6.67
CA ASP A 110 -3.71 22.32 6.51
C ASP A 110 -2.61 22.53 7.56
N SER A 111 -2.77 21.95 8.76
CA SER A 111 -1.73 21.97 9.80
C SER A 111 -0.54 21.04 9.52
N PHE A 112 -0.67 20.06 8.61
CA PHE A 112 0.39 19.13 8.23
C PHE A 112 0.86 19.37 6.79
N VAL A 113 2.06 19.97 6.67
CA VAL A 113 2.69 20.31 5.38
C VAL A 113 2.73 19.12 4.42
N ASP A 114 2.98 17.91 4.93
CA ASP A 114 3.09 16.70 4.10
C ASP A 114 1.76 16.30 3.45
N TYR A 115 0.61 16.72 3.99
CA TYR A 115 -0.72 16.36 3.48
C TYR A 115 -1.51 17.52 2.89
N ALA A 116 -1.07 18.77 3.07
CA ALA A 116 -1.75 19.96 2.55
C ALA A 116 -2.01 19.91 1.03
N HIS A 117 -1.18 19.18 0.27
CA HIS A 117 -1.39 19.00 -1.16
C HIS A 117 -2.65 18.19 -1.52
N PHE A 118 -3.23 17.43 -0.58
CA PHE A 118 -4.49 16.70 -0.76
C PHE A 118 -5.75 17.52 -0.47
N LEU A 119 -5.61 18.72 0.11
CA LEU A 119 -6.74 19.62 0.41
C LEU A 119 -7.72 19.80 -0.76
N PRO A 120 -7.29 19.90 -2.04
CA PRO A 120 -8.21 20.05 -3.15
C PRO A 120 -9.23 18.90 -3.32
N LEU A 121 -8.99 17.72 -2.71
CA LEU A 121 -9.94 16.60 -2.74
C LEU A 121 -11.19 16.86 -1.90
N LEU A 122 -11.08 17.74 -0.89
CA LEU A 122 -12.14 18.00 0.08
C LEU A 122 -12.91 19.27 -0.29
N ASP A 123 -14.22 19.22 -0.08
CA ASP A 123 -15.09 20.39 -0.11
C ASP A 123 -15.98 20.37 1.14
N PRO A 124 -15.61 21.11 2.21
CA PRO A 124 -16.33 21.09 3.47
C PRO A 124 -17.72 21.74 3.39
N HIS A 125 -18.06 22.41 2.28
CA HIS A 125 -19.38 23.00 2.08
C HIS A 125 -20.36 22.04 1.39
N ARG A 126 -19.90 20.89 0.91
CA ARG A 126 -20.73 19.88 0.26
C ARG A 126 -21.07 18.74 1.20
N ALA A 127 -22.26 18.17 1.04
CA ALA A 127 -22.75 17.09 1.88
C ALA A 127 -21.88 15.82 1.80
N SER A 128 -21.23 15.58 0.66
CA SER A 128 -20.34 14.44 0.44
C SER A 128 -18.92 14.66 0.98
N GLY A 129 -18.57 15.88 1.42
CA GLY A 129 -17.22 16.25 1.85
C GLY A 129 -16.16 16.26 0.74
N LEU A 130 -16.50 15.81 -0.48
CA LEU A 130 -15.59 15.74 -1.63
C LEU A 130 -15.84 16.90 -2.62
N ALA A 131 -14.75 17.32 -3.27
CA ALA A 131 -14.83 18.20 -4.43
C ALA A 131 -15.68 17.59 -5.55
N GLU A 132 -16.47 18.43 -6.22
CA GLU A 132 -17.47 18.00 -7.21
C GLU A 132 -16.88 17.16 -8.34
N ASP A 133 -15.76 17.58 -8.92
CA ASP A 133 -15.13 16.89 -10.05
C ASP A 133 -14.46 15.57 -9.66
N VAL A 134 -14.25 15.34 -8.36
CA VAL A 134 -13.77 14.05 -7.82
C VAL A 134 -14.96 13.14 -7.55
N GLU A 135 -16.03 13.69 -6.96
CA GLU A 135 -17.24 12.94 -6.66
C GLU A 135 -17.88 12.35 -7.93
N GLU A 136 -17.90 13.11 -9.03
CA GLU A 136 -18.40 12.64 -10.33
C GLU A 136 -17.65 11.40 -10.86
N ARG A 137 -16.42 11.15 -10.39
CA ARG A 137 -15.60 10.00 -10.80
C ARG A 137 -15.81 8.78 -9.91
N CYS A 138 -16.49 8.93 -8.77
CA CYS A 138 -16.75 7.86 -7.83
C CYS A 138 -18.12 7.23 -8.14
N ALA A 139 -18.17 5.92 -8.33
CA ALA A 139 -19.42 5.18 -8.46
C ALA A 139 -19.99 4.77 -7.09
N GLY A 140 -19.15 4.74 -6.05
CA GLY A 140 -19.50 4.33 -4.69
C GLY A 140 -20.04 5.45 -3.78
N GLY A 141 -20.78 5.05 -2.75
CA GLY A 141 -21.37 5.92 -1.72
C GLY A 141 -20.73 5.80 -0.34
N GLY A 142 -19.45 5.39 -0.24
CA GLY A 142 -18.75 5.29 1.04
C GLY A 142 -18.63 6.64 1.75
N GLU A 143 -18.28 6.63 3.04
CA GLU A 143 -18.15 7.83 3.86
C GLU A 143 -16.69 8.22 4.14
N ARG A 144 -15.71 7.44 3.65
CA ARG A 144 -14.29 7.69 3.89
C ARG A 144 -13.48 8.05 2.65
N LEU A 145 -12.53 8.97 2.83
CA LEU A 145 -11.41 9.19 1.90
C LEU A 145 -10.16 8.56 2.50
N VAL A 146 -9.47 7.70 1.75
CA VAL A 146 -8.18 7.14 2.16
C VAL A 146 -7.07 7.82 1.38
N LEU A 147 -6.05 8.29 2.09
CA LEU A 147 -4.81 8.80 1.51
C LEU A 147 -3.71 7.75 1.71
N LEU A 148 -3.09 7.26 0.64
CA LEU A 148 -1.85 6.46 0.74
C LEU A 148 -0.66 7.42 0.81
N ASP A 149 0.13 7.31 1.88
CA ASP A 149 1.33 8.11 2.10
C ASP A 149 2.57 7.39 1.58
N ARG A 150 2.94 6.28 2.23
CA ARG A 150 4.15 5.53 1.90
C ARG A 150 3.84 4.06 1.68
N VAL A 151 4.40 3.50 0.61
CA VAL A 151 4.49 2.06 0.35
C VAL A 151 5.94 1.66 0.22
N GLU A 152 6.33 0.64 0.97
CA GLU A 152 7.66 0.04 0.90
C GLU A 152 7.53 -1.46 0.66
N LEU A 153 8.39 -1.98 -0.22
CA LEU A 153 8.50 -3.39 -0.55
C LEU A 153 9.97 -3.80 -0.37
N ALA A 154 10.18 -4.91 0.33
CA ALA A 154 11.50 -5.50 0.53
C ALA A 154 12.20 -5.75 -0.83
N PRO A 155 13.50 -5.42 -0.97
CA PRO A 155 14.16 -5.39 -2.29
C PRO A 155 14.09 -6.71 -3.06
N ALA A 156 14.16 -7.86 -2.40
CA ALA A 156 14.14 -9.17 -3.04
C ALA A 156 12.84 -9.47 -3.79
N TRP A 157 11.73 -8.81 -3.40
CA TRP A 157 10.42 -8.97 -4.03
C TRP A 157 10.19 -8.04 -5.22
N ARG A 158 11.10 -7.09 -5.46
CA ARG A 158 10.97 -6.11 -6.54
C ARG A 158 11.26 -6.78 -7.89
N GLY A 159 10.39 -6.51 -8.86
CA GLY A 159 10.52 -7.08 -10.21
C GLY A 159 10.02 -8.52 -10.35
N MET A 160 9.47 -9.12 -9.29
CA MET A 160 8.87 -10.46 -9.31
C MET A 160 7.45 -10.49 -9.92
N GLY A 161 7.21 -9.75 -10.99
CA GLY A 161 5.94 -9.82 -11.72
C GLY A 161 4.73 -9.13 -11.04
N GLY A 162 4.87 -8.53 -9.86
CA GLY A 162 3.83 -7.66 -9.30
C GLY A 162 3.48 -7.84 -7.84
N VAL A 163 4.33 -8.46 -7.01
CA VAL A 163 4.08 -8.67 -5.57
C VAL A 163 3.66 -7.38 -4.85
N GLY A 164 4.38 -6.27 -5.06
CA GLY A 164 3.98 -4.98 -4.48
C GLY A 164 2.60 -4.49 -4.94
N ARG A 165 2.22 -4.78 -6.20
CA ARG A 165 0.87 -4.47 -6.72
C ARG A 165 -0.19 -5.36 -6.11
N LEU A 166 0.12 -6.64 -5.88
CA LEU A 166 -0.75 -7.58 -5.20
C LEU A 166 -1.01 -7.13 -3.76
N VAL A 167 0.04 -6.82 -2.99
CA VAL A 167 -0.09 -6.33 -1.61
C VAL A 167 -0.95 -5.08 -1.56
N VAL A 168 -0.64 -4.08 -2.39
CA VAL A 168 -1.40 -2.83 -2.43
C VAL A 168 -2.84 -3.08 -2.88
N GLY A 169 -3.06 -3.90 -3.91
CA GLY A 169 -4.42 -4.22 -4.35
C GLY A 169 -5.23 -4.90 -3.25
N ARG A 170 -4.67 -5.89 -2.54
CA ARG A 170 -5.34 -6.56 -1.43
C ARG A 170 -5.64 -5.59 -0.28
N LEU A 171 -4.72 -4.69 0.01
CA LEU A 171 -4.93 -3.61 0.98
C LEU A 171 -6.09 -2.70 0.55
N LEU A 172 -6.17 -2.32 -0.72
CA LEU A 172 -7.28 -1.52 -1.24
C LEU A 172 -8.60 -2.27 -1.17
N GLY A 173 -8.60 -3.59 -1.45
CA GLY A 173 -9.77 -4.44 -1.28
C GLY A 173 -10.26 -4.47 0.17
N TRP A 174 -9.35 -4.52 1.13
CA TRP A 174 -9.71 -4.43 2.55
C TRP A 174 -10.26 -3.04 2.92
N LEU A 175 -9.57 -1.98 2.48
CA LEU A 175 -9.98 -0.59 2.70
C LEU A 175 -11.28 -0.24 1.97
N ALA A 176 -11.68 -0.98 0.94
CA ALA A 176 -12.89 -0.71 0.16
C ALA A 176 -14.18 -0.67 0.99
N THR A 177 -14.20 -1.36 2.13
CA THR A 177 -15.35 -1.29 3.06
C THR A 177 -15.49 0.14 3.60
N ASP A 178 -16.55 0.83 3.17
CA ASP A 178 -16.86 2.22 3.53
C ASP A 178 -15.90 3.30 2.96
N THR A 179 -14.98 2.93 2.06
CA THR A 179 -14.14 3.93 1.37
C THR A 179 -14.81 4.40 0.09
N ARG A 180 -15.00 5.71 0.00
CA ARG A 180 -15.51 6.40 -1.20
C ARG A 180 -14.44 6.57 -2.26
N LEU A 181 -13.23 6.92 -1.83
CA LEU A 181 -12.12 7.22 -2.71
C LEU A 181 -10.80 6.87 -2.04
N VAL A 182 -9.86 6.33 -2.81
CA VAL A 182 -8.46 6.26 -2.41
C VAL A 182 -7.64 7.21 -3.27
N ALA A 183 -6.82 8.04 -2.63
CA ALA A 183 -5.94 8.98 -3.30
C ALA A 183 -4.48 8.82 -2.85
N LEU A 184 -3.56 9.20 -3.71
CA LEU A 184 -2.12 9.20 -3.43
C LEU A 184 -1.38 10.20 -4.31
N GLN A 185 -0.13 10.49 -3.98
CA GLN A 185 0.79 11.18 -4.88
C GLN A 185 1.90 10.21 -5.31
N PRO A 186 1.98 9.79 -6.60
CA PRO A 186 3.00 8.84 -7.03
C PRO A 186 4.39 9.48 -6.95
N PHE A 187 5.17 9.10 -5.95
CA PHE A 187 6.51 9.63 -5.74
C PHE A 187 7.51 8.51 -5.36
N PRO A 188 8.68 8.44 -6.02
CA PRO A 188 9.70 7.45 -5.69
C PRO A 188 10.39 7.80 -4.36
N THR A 189 10.17 6.97 -3.33
CA THR A 189 10.59 7.21 -1.93
C THR A 189 12.10 7.28 -1.72
N GLN A 190 12.90 6.75 -2.65
CA GLN A 190 14.36 6.80 -2.60
C GLN A 190 14.94 8.21 -2.89
N PHE A 191 14.10 9.15 -3.32
CA PHE A 191 14.50 10.53 -3.50
C PHE A 191 13.92 11.37 -2.36
N SER A 192 14.75 12.17 -1.70
CA SER A 192 14.28 13.17 -0.73
C SER A 192 14.25 14.55 -1.40
N GLY A 193 13.06 15.08 -1.65
CA GLY A 193 12.86 16.45 -2.17
C GLY A 193 12.64 16.55 -3.68
N ALA A 194 12.15 17.71 -4.10
CA ALA A 194 11.97 18.08 -5.50
C ALA A 194 13.31 18.55 -6.08
N GLY A 195 14.02 17.65 -6.77
CA GLY A 195 15.25 17.99 -7.47
C GLY A 195 15.42 17.13 -8.71
N GLU A 196 16.02 17.70 -9.76
CA GLU A 196 16.41 16.98 -10.98
C GLU A 196 17.64 16.09 -10.71
N VAL A 197 17.46 15.11 -9.81
CA VAL A 197 18.47 14.08 -9.59
C VAL A 197 18.44 13.14 -10.80
N PRO A 198 19.61 12.73 -11.35
CA PRO A 198 19.66 11.77 -12.44
C PRO A 198 18.82 10.51 -12.12
N GLY A 199 17.97 10.11 -13.07
CA GLY A 199 17.08 8.96 -12.92
C GLY A 199 15.76 9.23 -12.18
N PHE A 200 15.53 10.44 -11.63
CA PHE A 200 14.27 10.78 -10.96
C PHE A 200 13.06 10.66 -11.90
N ALA A 201 13.14 11.22 -13.11
CA ALA A 201 12.05 11.18 -14.08
C ALA A 201 11.69 9.73 -14.49
N GLU A 202 12.70 8.88 -14.67
CA GLU A 202 12.51 7.46 -15.00
C GLU A 202 11.88 6.72 -13.82
N ALA A 203 12.36 6.93 -12.60
CA ALA A 203 11.81 6.33 -11.40
C ALA A 203 10.36 6.77 -11.16
N ARG A 204 10.06 8.06 -11.32
CA ARG A 204 8.70 8.60 -11.24
C ARG A 204 7.78 7.96 -12.27
N THR A 205 8.24 7.83 -13.52
CA THR A 205 7.48 7.15 -14.59
C THR A 205 7.19 5.70 -14.22
N LYS A 206 8.16 4.96 -13.69
CA LYS A 206 7.96 3.56 -13.24
C LYS A 206 6.94 3.48 -12.11
N VAL A 207 7.02 4.37 -11.11
CA VAL A 207 6.06 4.43 -10.00
C VAL A 207 4.65 4.75 -10.52
N GLN A 208 4.51 5.72 -11.42
CA GLN A 208 3.22 6.05 -12.06
C GLN A 208 2.65 4.88 -12.86
N GLN A 209 3.49 4.13 -13.60
CA GLN A 209 3.07 2.93 -14.32
C GLN A 209 2.60 1.82 -13.36
N VAL A 210 3.27 1.65 -12.22
CA VAL A 210 2.86 0.69 -11.18
C VAL A 210 1.47 1.04 -10.67
N TRP A 211 1.26 2.28 -10.23
CA TRP A 211 -0.04 2.75 -9.73
C TRP A 211 -1.15 2.71 -10.80
N GLY A 212 -0.83 3.12 -12.02
CA GLY A 212 -1.76 3.02 -13.16
C GLY A 212 -2.18 1.59 -13.46
N SER A 213 -1.27 0.62 -13.32
CA SER A 213 -1.58 -0.79 -13.54
C SER A 213 -2.46 -1.43 -12.45
N VAL A 214 -2.62 -0.77 -11.30
CA VAL A 214 -3.56 -1.16 -10.23
C VAL A 214 -4.93 -0.48 -10.42
N GLY A 215 -5.03 0.50 -11.33
CA GLY A 215 -6.28 1.21 -11.65
C GLY A 215 -6.32 2.66 -11.18
N PHE A 216 -5.27 3.17 -10.54
CA PHE A 216 -5.20 4.60 -10.22
C PHE A 216 -5.12 5.42 -11.49
N THR A 217 -5.84 6.53 -11.50
CA THR A 217 -5.85 7.46 -12.61
C THR A 217 -5.44 8.85 -12.13
N PRO A 218 -4.70 9.62 -12.95
CA PRO A 218 -4.40 11.00 -12.63
C PRO A 218 -5.69 11.79 -12.35
N TRP A 219 -5.63 12.59 -11.31
CA TRP A 219 -6.50 13.72 -11.06
C TRP A 219 -5.62 14.98 -10.98
N ARG A 220 -6.18 16.14 -10.63
CA ARG A 220 -5.49 17.44 -10.67
C ARG A 220 -4.07 17.37 -10.10
N HIS A 221 -3.17 18.10 -10.75
CA HIS A 221 -1.75 18.21 -10.40
C HIS A 221 -1.02 16.85 -10.39
N HIS A 222 -0.73 16.32 -9.21
CA HIS A 222 0.06 15.11 -8.99
C HIS A 222 -0.69 14.06 -8.17
N ILE A 223 -1.97 14.31 -7.87
CA ILE A 223 -2.81 13.40 -7.12
C ILE A 223 -3.40 12.38 -8.08
N TRP A 224 -3.35 11.12 -7.69
CA TRP A 224 -3.92 10.01 -8.41
C TRP A 224 -5.01 9.39 -7.55
N CYS A 225 -6.13 9.07 -8.17
CA CYS A 225 -7.32 8.61 -7.47
C CYS A 225 -7.79 7.28 -8.05
N ILE A 226 -8.41 6.46 -7.22
CA ILE A 226 -9.13 5.25 -7.61
C ILE A 226 -10.41 5.15 -6.77
N ASP A 227 -11.48 4.73 -7.40
CA ASP A 227 -12.67 4.24 -6.71
C ASP A 227 -12.40 2.77 -6.32
N PRO A 228 -12.36 2.43 -5.02
CA PRO A 228 -12.04 1.08 -4.57
C PRO A 228 -13.13 0.06 -4.95
N GLY A 229 -14.35 0.49 -5.26
CA GLY A 229 -15.41 -0.37 -5.80
C GLY A 229 -15.36 -0.55 -7.32
N SER A 230 -14.38 0.06 -8.00
CA SER A 230 -14.33 0.05 -9.45
C SER A 230 -13.89 -1.30 -10.02
N ARG A 231 -14.53 -1.71 -11.12
CA ARG A 231 -14.15 -2.93 -11.87
C ARG A 231 -12.67 -2.99 -12.26
N PRO A 232 -12.01 -1.89 -12.70
CA PRO A 232 -10.59 -1.92 -13.02
C PRO A 232 -9.71 -2.41 -11.87
N LEU A 233 -10.01 -2.07 -10.61
CA LEU A 233 -9.26 -2.57 -9.46
C LEU A 233 -9.46 -4.08 -9.28
N VAL A 234 -10.72 -4.52 -9.33
CA VAL A 234 -11.10 -5.95 -9.20
C VAL A 234 -10.44 -6.79 -10.30
N ASP A 235 -10.52 -6.33 -11.55
CA ASP A 235 -9.94 -7.03 -12.69
C ASP A 235 -8.40 -7.06 -12.62
N ALA A 236 -7.78 -5.95 -12.19
CA ALA A 236 -6.32 -5.88 -12.02
C ALA A 236 -5.83 -6.83 -10.91
N LEU A 237 -6.60 -6.95 -9.82
CA LEU A 237 -6.34 -7.87 -8.73
C LEU A 237 -6.44 -9.34 -9.18
N ALA A 238 -7.54 -9.71 -9.83
CA ALA A 238 -7.73 -11.07 -10.32
C ALA A 238 -6.61 -11.49 -11.29
N GLN A 239 -6.18 -10.59 -12.18
CA GLN A 239 -5.04 -10.85 -13.09
C GLN A 239 -3.70 -10.97 -12.36
N LEU A 240 -3.50 -10.20 -11.28
CA LEU A 240 -2.29 -10.29 -10.46
C LEU A 240 -2.23 -11.62 -9.72
N GLU A 241 -3.34 -12.04 -9.14
CA GLU A 241 -3.48 -13.31 -8.42
C GLU A 241 -3.28 -14.50 -9.34
N GLU A 242 -3.94 -14.52 -10.50
CA GLU A 242 -3.76 -15.56 -11.52
C GLU A 242 -2.30 -15.66 -11.97
N ARG A 243 -1.67 -14.52 -12.30
CA ARG A 243 -0.28 -14.50 -12.77
C ARG A 243 0.72 -14.94 -11.69
N LEU A 244 0.43 -14.65 -10.44
CA LEU A 244 1.30 -14.97 -9.31
C LEU A 244 0.99 -16.35 -8.70
N GLY A 245 -0.08 -17.01 -9.15
CA GLY A 245 -0.50 -18.32 -8.63
C GLY A 245 -0.99 -18.26 -7.18
N VAL A 246 -1.49 -17.10 -6.74
CA VAL A 246 -2.01 -16.91 -5.38
C VAL A 246 -3.52 -17.08 -5.43
N ALA A 247 -4.09 -17.93 -4.59
CA ALA A 247 -5.54 -18.06 -4.47
C ALA A 247 -6.16 -16.79 -3.85
N GLU A 248 -7.42 -16.52 -4.19
CA GLU A 248 -8.24 -15.48 -3.56
C GLU A 248 -8.31 -15.78 -2.06
N ASP A 249 -7.65 -14.97 -1.24
CA ASP A 249 -7.75 -15.08 0.20
C ASP A 249 -9.09 -14.47 0.59
N GLN A 250 -9.99 -15.27 1.17
CA GLN A 250 -11.28 -14.77 1.64
C GLN A 250 -11.00 -13.69 2.69
N PRO A 251 -11.69 -12.53 2.65
CA PRO A 251 -11.52 -11.51 3.67
C PRO A 251 -11.77 -12.16 5.03
N GLY A 252 -10.71 -12.18 5.85
CA GLY A 252 -10.76 -12.70 7.21
C GLY A 252 -11.94 -12.08 7.94
N LEU A 253 -12.94 -12.92 8.23
CA LEU A 253 -13.85 -12.71 9.33
C LEU A 253 -12.98 -12.29 10.51
N ALA A 254 -13.21 -11.07 11.00
CA ALA A 254 -12.62 -10.58 12.24
C ALA A 254 -12.69 -11.71 13.26
N SER A 255 -11.52 -12.23 13.64
CA SER A 255 -11.40 -13.17 14.73
C SER A 255 -11.94 -12.48 15.97
N ASP A 256 -13.17 -12.85 16.29
CA ASP A 256 -13.86 -12.57 17.52
C ASP A 256 -12.91 -12.91 18.67
N SER A 257 -12.27 -11.86 19.19
CA SER A 257 -11.42 -11.94 20.37
C SER A 257 -12.24 -11.33 21.48
N GLY A 258 -13.05 -12.19 22.11
CA GLY A 258 -13.93 -11.80 23.19
C GLY A 258 -13.17 -11.12 24.34
N VAL A 259 -13.79 -10.06 24.84
CA VAL A 259 -13.96 -9.75 26.27
C VAL A 259 -15.35 -9.21 26.46
#